data_AF-A0A0J2CHJ9-F1
#
_entry.id   AF-A0A0J2CHJ9-F1
#
_cell.length_a   1.000
_cell.length_b   1.000
_cell.length_c   1.000
_cell.angle_alpha   90.00
_cell.angle_beta   90.00
_cell.angle_gamma   90.00
#
_symmetry.space_group_name_H-M   'P 1'
#
loop_
_entity.id
_entity.type
_entity.pdbx_description
1 polymer ?
#
loop_
_entity_poly.entity_id
_entity_poly.type
_entity_poly.pdbx_seq_one_letter_code
_entity_poly.pdbx_strand_id
1 'polypeptide(L)' 'MHTSGKLNKHIKPHYRALDMAEHWLRVAIKAIDRNAGEGYAKAHPELISAFMTTAAANFATLTEREIAEAEEVTTINIKS' A
#
# COMPACT_ATOMS: atom_id res chain seq x y z
N MET A 1 27.28 -23.07 21.97
CA MET A 1 27.48 -21.75 21.32
C MET A 1 26.80 -21.77 19.96
N HIS A 2 25.89 -20.82 19.74
CA HIS A 2 25.21 -20.54 18.48
C HIS A 2 26.15 -19.92 17.44
N THR A 3 25.91 -20.23 16.16
CA THR A 3 25.84 -19.30 15.01
C THR A 3 25.24 -20.07 13.83
N SER A 4 23.92 -20.05 13.62
CA SER A 4 23.14 -19.06 12.86
C SER A 4 23.82 -18.57 11.57
N GLY A 5 23.21 -18.92 10.44
CA GLY A 5 23.62 -18.48 9.10
C GLY A 5 22.61 -18.87 8.01
N LYS A 6 21.31 -18.88 8.33
CA LYS A 6 20.26 -18.81 7.30
C LYS A 6 19.89 -17.34 7.15
N LEU A 7 20.04 -16.83 5.93
CA LEU A 7 19.04 -16.04 5.19
C LEU A 7 19.77 -15.02 4.31
N ASN A 8 19.82 -15.25 3.00
CA ASN A 8 19.85 -14.14 2.07
C ASN A 8 19.17 -14.53 0.74
N LYS A 9 17.83 -14.60 0.76
CA LYS A 9 17.05 -14.53 -0.47
C LYS A 9 16.99 -13.04 -0.86
N HIS A 10 17.89 -12.64 -1.75
CA HIS A 10 17.75 -11.42 -2.52
C HIS A 10 16.48 -11.53 -3.39
N ILE A 11 15.34 -11.16 -2.82
CA ILE A 11 14.10 -10.99 -3.58
C ILE A 11 14.28 -9.73 -4.42
N LYS A 12 14.44 -9.91 -5.73
CA LYS A 12 14.62 -8.81 -6.69
C LYS A 12 13.41 -7.84 -6.58
N PRO A 13 13.65 -6.53 -6.41
CA PRO A 13 12.59 -5.54 -6.15
C PRO A 13 11.53 -5.46 -7.25
N HIS A 14 11.87 -5.83 -8.50
CA HIS A 14 10.95 -5.81 -9.62
C HIS A 14 9.73 -6.73 -9.48
N TYR A 15 9.86 -7.87 -8.80
CA TYR A 15 8.70 -8.74 -8.55
C TYR A 15 7.76 -8.13 -7.51
N ARG A 16 8.30 -7.43 -6.52
CA ARG A 16 7.53 -6.89 -5.39
C ARG A 16 6.52 -5.84 -5.82
N ALA A 17 6.84 -4.98 -6.80
CA ALA A 17 5.91 -3.94 -7.25
C ALA A 17 4.70 -4.51 -8.01
N LEU A 18 4.94 -5.48 -8.90
CA LEU A 18 3.87 -6.17 -9.62
C LEU A 18 2.99 -6.98 -8.67
N ASP A 19 3.60 -7.70 -7.72
CA ASP A 19 2.88 -8.45 -6.69
C ASP A 19 1.99 -7.54 -5.84
N MET A 20 2.49 -6.35 -5.49
CA MET A 20 1.72 -5.34 -4.74
C MET A 20 0.58 -4.76 -5.57
N ALA A 21 0.82 -4.43 -6.85
CA ALA A 21 -0.23 -3.93 -7.74
C ALA A 21 -1.35 -4.97 -7.92
N GLU A 22 -0.99 -6.23 -8.12
CA GLU A 22 -1.94 -7.34 -8.23
C GLU A 22 -2.70 -7.55 -6.91
N HIS A 23 -2.03 -7.43 -5.76
CA HIS A 23 -2.67 -7.49 -4.45
C HIS A 23 -3.76 -6.42 -4.32
N TRP A 24 -3.43 -5.16 -4.64
CA TRP A 24 -4.37 -4.05 -4.55
C TRP A 24 -5.55 -4.19 -5.49
N LEU A 25 -5.33 -4.73 -6.70
CA LEU A 25 -6.40 -5.05 -7.63
C LEU A 25 -7.39 -6.07 -7.02
N ARG A 26 -6.89 -7.14 -6.40
CA ARG A 26 -7.75 -8.14 -5.74
C ARG A 26 -8.53 -7.55 -4.56
N VAL A 27 -7.90 -6.65 -3.80
CA VAL A 27 -8.56 -5.96 -2.67
C VAL A 27 -9.66 -5.03 -3.17
N ALA A 28 -9.41 -4.25 -4.22
CA ALA A 28 -10.39 -3.34 -4.81
C ALA A 28 -11.64 -4.09 -5.29
N ILE A 29 -11.46 -5.20 -6.03
CA ILE A 29 -12.57 -6.05 -6.49
C ILE A 29 -13.41 -6.55 -5.29
N LYS A 30 -12.76 -7.10 -4.27
CA LYS A 30 -13.45 -7.59 -3.06
C LYS A 30 -14.17 -6.49 -2.29
N ALA A 31 -13.60 -5.29 -2.23
CA ALA A 31 -14.20 -4.16 -1.53
C ALA A 31 -15.45 -3.67 -2.29
N ILE A 32 -15.38 -3.55 -3.61
CA ILE A 32 -16.53 -3.15 -4.43
C ILE A 32 -17.64 -4.19 -4.30
N ASP A 33 -17.33 -5.48 -4.50
CA ASP A 33 -18.34 -6.55 -4.41
C ASP A 33 -18.96 -6.67 -3.02
N ARG A 34 -18.19 -6.46 -1.95
CA ARG A 34 -18.71 -6.47 -0.57
C ARG A 34 -19.75 -5.36 -0.33
N ASN A 35 -19.58 -4.20 -0.96
CA ASN A 35 -20.42 -3.03 -0.69
C ASN A 35 -21.57 -2.86 -1.70
N ALA A 36 -21.39 -3.29 -2.94
CA ALA A 36 -22.36 -3.11 -4.02
C ALA A 36 -23.07 -4.40 -4.46
N GLY A 37 -22.59 -5.56 -4.01
CA GLY A 37 -23.11 -6.88 -4.36
C GLY A 37 -22.12 -7.71 -5.17
N GLU A 38 -22.22 -9.04 -5.05
CA GLU A 38 -21.31 -9.97 -5.71
C GLU A 38 -21.35 -9.82 -7.24
N GLY A 39 -20.17 -9.71 -7.87
CA GLY A 39 -20.04 -9.57 -9.32
C GLY A 39 -20.19 -8.14 -9.84
N TYR A 40 -20.49 -7.16 -8.98
CA TYR A 40 -20.64 -5.77 -9.38
C TYR A 40 -19.33 -5.19 -9.93
N ALA A 41 -18.18 -5.50 -9.31
CA ALA A 41 -16.87 -5.07 -9.80
C ALA A 41 -16.56 -5.61 -11.20
N LYS A 42 -17.01 -6.83 -11.51
CA LYS A 42 -16.83 -7.45 -12.83
C LYS A 42 -17.73 -6.80 -13.89
N ALA A 43 -18.94 -6.40 -13.52
CA ALA A 43 -19.85 -5.67 -14.39
C ALA A 43 -19.39 -4.21 -14.63
N HIS A 44 -18.62 -3.66 -13.69
CA HIS A 44 -18.20 -2.26 -13.65
C HIS A 44 -16.67 -2.09 -13.51
N PRO A 45 -15.87 -2.52 -14.51
CA PRO A 45 -14.40 -2.45 -14.43
C PRO A 45 -13.85 -1.04 -14.26
N GLU A 46 -14.59 -0.01 -14.68
CA GLU A 46 -14.27 1.41 -14.47
C GLU A 46 -14.13 1.75 -12.98
N LEU A 47 -14.97 1.15 -12.12
CA LEU A 47 -14.94 1.41 -10.68
C LEU A 47 -13.67 0.87 -10.02
N ILE A 48 -13.12 -0.22 -10.54
CA ILE A 48 -11.84 -0.77 -10.07
C ILE A 48 -10.73 0.26 -10.30
N SER A 49 -10.67 0.85 -11.49
CA SER A 49 -9.63 1.85 -11.84
C SER A 49 -9.76 3.13 -11.02
N ALA A 50 -11.00 3.62 -10.83
CA ALA A 50 -11.29 4.82 -10.03
C ALA A 50 -10.94 4.59 -8.55
N PHE A 51 -11.30 3.43 -8.00
CA PHE A 51 -10.99 3.04 -6.63
C PHE A 51 -9.48 2.93 -6.42
N MET A 52 -8.76 2.25 -7.30
CA MET A 52 -7.30 2.11 -7.19
C MET A 52 -6.59 3.46 -7.28
N THR A 53 -7.03 4.36 -8.16
CA THR A 53 -6.46 5.72 -8.27
C THR A 53 -6.67 6.51 -6.99
N THR A 54 -7.89 6.46 -6.44
CA THR A 54 -8.24 7.13 -5.19
C THR A 54 -7.46 6.56 -4.00
N ALA A 55 -7.32 5.24 -3.93
CA ALA A 55 -6.55 4.57 -2.89
C ALA A 55 -5.06 4.93 -2.97
N ALA A 56 -4.47 4.96 -4.17
CA ALA A 56 -3.08 5.37 -4.37
C ALA A 56 -2.85 6.83 -3.94
N ALA A 57 -3.76 7.74 -4.29
CA ALA A 57 -3.69 9.13 -3.85
C ALA A 57 -3.79 9.25 -2.32
N ASN A 58 -4.71 8.51 -1.69
CA ASN A 58 -4.85 8.50 -0.24
C ASN A 58 -3.59 7.94 0.47
N PHE A 59 -2.95 6.91 -0.10
CA PHE A 59 -1.68 6.39 0.41
C PHE A 59 -0.55 7.43 0.32
N ALA A 60 -0.44 8.14 -0.81
CA ALA A 60 0.56 9.19 -0.97
C ALA A 60 0.41 10.29 0.10
N THR A 61 -0.82 10.77 0.34
CA THR A 61 -1.09 11.79 1.36
C THR A 61 -0.77 11.31 2.78
N LEU A 62 -1.08 10.06 3.11
CA LEU A 62 -0.74 9.50 4.43
C LEU A 62 0.76 9.38 4.63
N THR A 63 1.51 8.96 3.61
CA THR A 63 2.98 8.89 3.67
C THR A 63 3.62 10.26 3.80
N GLU A 64 3.12 11.28 3.08
CA GLU A 64 3.60 12.66 3.22
C GLU A 64 3.34 13.22 4.61
N ARG A 65 2.18 12.91 5.20
CA ARG A 65 1.85 13.31 6.57
C ARG A 65 2.73 12.61 7.61
N GLU A 66 2.98 11.32 7.47
CA GLU A 66 3.87 10.56 8.36
C GLU A 66 5.32 11.09 8.30
N ILE A 67 5.80 11.52 7.12
CA ILE A 67 7.11 12.17 6.98
C ILE A 67 7.12 13.55 7.65
N ALA A 68 6.09 14.36 7.42
CA ALA A 68 6.00 15.71 8.00
C ALA A 68 5.89 15.68 9.54
N GLU A 69 5.11 14.75 10.10
CA GLU A 69 4.99 14.57 11.55
C GLU A 69 6.33 14.07 12.16
N ALA A 70 7.08 13.22 11.46
CA ALA A 70 8.41 12.79 11.90
C ALA A 70 9.43 13.94 11.91
N GLU A 71 9.37 14.85 10.94
CA GLU A 71 10.24 16.04 10.87
C GLU A 71 9.91 17.08 11.96
N GLU A 72 8.62 17.28 12.27
CA GLU A 72 8.19 18.21 13.33
C GLU A 72 8.70 17.75 14.71
N VAL A 73 8.61 16.45 15.02
CA VAL A 73 9.12 15.88 16.29
C VAL A 73 10.63 16.11 16.45
N THR A 74 11.42 16.01 15.38
CA THR A 74 12.86 16.31 15.43
C THR A 74 13.19 17.78 15.66
N THR A 75 12.31 18.70 15.25
CA THR A 75 12.59 20.15 15.35
C THR A 75 12.34 20.70 16.76
N ILE A 76 11.41 20.09 17.51
CA ILE A 76 11.07 20.48 18.89
C ILE A 76 12.22 20.12 19.85
N ASN A 77 12.94 19.04 19.60
CA ASN A 77 14.01 18.53 20.47
C ASN A 77 15.37 19.27 20.34
N ILE A 78 15.54 20.17 19.38
CA ILE A 78 16.79 20.94 19.18
C ILE A 78 16.72 22.34 19.82
N LYS A 79 15.52 22.79 20.21
CA LYS A 79 15.29 24.11 20.83
C LYS A 79 15.08 24.08 22.35
N SER A 80 15.13 22.90 23.00
CA SER A 80 15.15 22.78 24.46
C SER A 80 16.58 22.73 25.00
#